data_AF-A0A0A9WAJ9-F1
#
_entry.id   AF-A0A0A9WAJ9-F1
#
_cell.length_a   1.000
_cell.length_b   1.000
_cell.length_c   1.000
_cell.angle_alpha   90.00
_cell.angle_beta   90.00
_cell.angle_gamma   90.00
#
_symmetry.space_group_name_H-M   'P 1'
#
loop_
_entity.id
_entity.type
_entity.pdbx_description
1 polymer ?
#
loop_
_entity_poly.entity_id
_entity_poly.type
_entity_poly.pdbx_seq_one_letter_code
_entity_poly.pdbx_strand_id
1 'polypeptide(L)'
;MATDNDEFFKKSGLDLYIWFNVPEDLTPENGGSVSYIAADENDDEDLDEEDDELLSIEPVDNAMVLVYRTEDTVKFTKYLNHSNTEPFFCIAVTYYESDEPNSL
;
A
#
# COMPACT_ATOMS: atom_id res chain seq x y z
N MET A 1 -5.64 -2.62 7.89
CA MET A 1 -4.93 -2.82 9.17
C MET A 1 -3.53 -3.27 8.81
N ALA A 2 -2.49 -2.51 9.18
CA ALA A 2 -1.12 -2.95 9.00
C ALA A 2 -0.95 -4.23 9.83
N THR A 3 -0.66 -5.34 9.18
CA THR A 3 -0.46 -6.62 9.85
C THR A 3 1.03 -6.81 10.10
N ASP A 4 1.51 -6.35 11.27
CA ASP A 4 2.91 -6.47 11.71
C ASP A 4 3.45 -7.90 11.79
N ASN A 5 2.57 -8.90 11.66
CA ASN A 5 2.91 -10.32 11.80
C ASN A 5 3.14 -11.06 10.48
N ASP A 6 3.14 -10.39 9.33
CA ASP A 6 3.46 -11.07 8.06
C ASP A 6 4.97 -10.99 7.79
N GLU A 7 5.68 -12.13 7.88
CA GLU A 7 7.11 -12.21 7.53
C GLU A 7 7.38 -11.71 6.10
N PHE A 8 6.37 -11.75 5.25
CA PHE A 8 6.40 -11.24 3.89
C PHE A 8 6.53 -9.71 3.78
N PHE A 9 6.11 -8.95 4.79
CA PHE A 9 6.31 -7.49 4.81
C PHE A 9 7.76 -7.10 5.14
N LYS A 10 8.52 -7.99 5.79
CA LYS A 10 9.94 -7.79 6.10
C LYS A 10 10.89 -8.16 4.96
N LYS A 11 10.35 -8.47 3.78
CA LYS A 11 11.13 -8.72 2.57
C LYS A 11 10.84 -7.64 1.53
N SER A 12 11.87 -7.22 0.82
CA SER A 12 11.70 -6.40 -0.38
C SER A 12 10.83 -7.14 -1.40
N GLY A 13 9.97 -6.40 -2.09
CA GLY A 13 9.00 -6.99 -3.02
C GLY A 13 8.39 -5.96 -3.95
N LEU A 14 7.83 -6.45 -5.06
CA LEU A 14 7.10 -5.63 -6.01
C LEU A 14 5.60 -5.84 -5.81
N ASP A 15 4.92 -4.83 -5.29
CA ASP A 15 3.48 -4.81 -5.18
C ASP A 15 2.83 -4.37 -6.50
N LEU A 16 1.71 -4.99 -6.83
CA LEU A 16 0.87 -4.70 -7.97
C LEU A 16 -0.57 -4.51 -7.51
N TYR A 17 -1.19 -3.42 -7.94
CA TYR A 17 -2.59 -3.11 -7.71
C TYR A 17 -3.31 -2.85 -9.03
N ILE A 18 -4.52 -3.38 -9.17
CA ILE A 18 -5.45 -3.02 -10.24
C ILE A 18 -6.83 -2.85 -9.63
N TRP A 19 -7.40 -1.65 -9.76
CA TRP A 19 -8.73 -1.35 -9.26
C TRP A 19 -9.78 -1.43 -10.36
N PHE A 20 -10.99 -1.82 -9.96
CA PHE A 20 -12.17 -1.96 -10.82
C PHE A 20 -13.40 -1.40 -10.13
N ASN A 21 -14.29 -0.79 -10.91
CA ASN A 21 -15.55 -0.22 -10.46
C ASN A 21 -15.33 0.91 -9.42
N VAL A 22 -14.27 1.71 -9.59
CA VAL A 22 -13.99 2.83 -8.69
C VAL A 22 -15.00 3.96 -8.99
N PRO A 23 -15.71 4.49 -7.98
CA PRO A 23 -16.63 5.61 -8.16
C PRO A 23 -15.91 6.86 -8.68
N GLU A 24 -16.53 7.59 -9.62
CA GLU A 24 -15.96 8.83 -10.17
C GLU A 24 -15.86 9.97 -9.12
N ASP A 25 -16.67 9.90 -8.07
CA ASP A 25 -16.73 10.87 -6.98
C ASP A 25 -15.92 10.42 -5.75
N LEU A 26 -15.13 9.35 -5.86
CA LEU A 26 -14.22 8.95 -4.79
C LEU A 26 -13.17 10.04 -4.57
N THR A 27 -13.12 10.56 -3.35
CA THR A 27 -12.11 11.55 -2.92
C THR A 27 -11.21 10.95 -1.84
N PRO A 28 -10.02 11.50 -1.60
CA PRO A 28 -9.12 11.03 -0.53
C PRO A 28 -9.78 11.02 0.87
N GLU A 29 -10.76 11.89 1.13
CA GLU A 29 -11.51 11.93 2.40
C GLU A 29 -12.38 10.69 2.61
N ASN A 30 -12.74 9.98 1.54
CA ASN A 30 -13.49 8.73 1.61
C ASN A 30 -12.62 7.57 2.13
N GLY A 31 -11.30 7.66 1.99
CA GLY A 31 -10.35 6.59 2.25
C GLY A 31 -10.31 5.53 1.15
N GLY A 32 -9.75 4.36 1.45
CA GLY A 32 -9.54 3.29 0.46
C GLY A 32 -8.21 3.37 -0.31
N SER A 33 -7.45 4.45 -0.15
CA SER A 33 -6.08 4.54 -0.66
C SER A 33 -5.10 3.63 0.07
N VAL A 34 -4.03 3.26 -0.63
CA VAL A 34 -2.91 2.49 -0.07
C VAL A 34 -1.79 3.46 0.25
N SER A 35 -1.43 3.52 1.53
CA SER A 35 -0.31 4.33 2.03
C SER A 35 0.89 3.43 2.31
N TYR A 36 2.07 3.92 1.95
CA TYR A 36 3.38 3.38 2.27
C TYR A 36 4.09 4.36 3.18
N ILE A 37 4.58 3.88 4.31
CA ILE A 37 5.30 4.66 5.31
C ILE A 37 6.66 4.03 5.59
N ALA A 38 7.63 4.84 5.99
CA ALA A 38 8.88 4.32 6.52
C ALA A 38 8.61 3.57 7.83
N ALA A 39 9.25 2.41 8.02
CA ALA A 39 9.30 1.74 9.30
C ALA A 39 10.38 2.44 10.14
N ASP A 40 10.01 3.42 10.97
CA ASP A 40 11.01 4.08 11.82
C ASP A 40 11.54 3.08 12.88
N GLU A 41 12.87 3.04 13.04
CA GLU A 41 13.54 2.32 14.13
C GLU A 41 13.83 3.25 15.33
N ASN A 42 13.59 4.55 15.20
CA ASN A 42 13.84 5.54 16.24
C ASN A 42 12.50 6.02 16.81
N ASP A 43 12.15 5.52 18.00
CA ASP A 43 11.07 6.04 18.85
C ASP A 43 11.38 7.50 19.31
N ASP A 44 11.55 8.45 18.40
CA ASP A 44 11.40 9.87 18.74
C ASP A 44 9.91 10.21 18.57
N GLU A 45 9.16 10.04 19.66
CA GLU A 45 7.69 10.23 19.80
C GLU A 45 7.17 11.65 19.43
N ASP A 46 7.98 12.50 18.77
CA ASP A 46 7.73 13.91 18.53
C ASP A 46 7.69 14.31 17.03
N LEU A 47 7.77 13.36 16.08
CA LEU A 47 7.55 13.63 14.65
C LEU A 47 6.12 13.26 14.24
N ASP A 48 5.45 14.18 13.54
CA ASP A 48 4.08 13.99 13.05
C ASP A 48 4.02 12.77 12.11
N GLU A 49 3.05 11.85 12.28
CA GLU A 49 2.87 10.65 11.44
C GLU A 49 2.77 10.94 9.92
N GLU A 50 2.50 12.20 9.54
CA GLU A 50 2.50 12.68 8.15
C GLU A 50 3.91 12.78 7.54
N ASP A 51 4.95 13.01 8.35
CA ASP A 51 6.34 13.17 7.86
C ASP A 51 6.97 11.82 7.43
N ASP A 52 6.38 10.68 7.82
CA ASP A 52 6.85 9.33 7.48
C ASP A 52 6.13 8.71 6.25
N GLU A 53 5.12 9.39 5.66
CA GLU A 53 4.42 8.90 4.47
C GLU A 53 5.27 9.05 3.20
N LEU A 54 5.73 7.93 2.66
CA LEU A 54 6.55 7.87 1.44
C LEU A 54 5.70 7.98 0.17
N LEU A 55 4.52 7.32 0.16
CA LEU A 55 3.66 7.25 -1.02
C LEU A 55 2.20 6.96 -0.62
N SER A 56 1.27 7.73 -1.17
CA SER A 56 -0.17 7.46 -1.12
C SER A 56 -0.70 7.15 -2.52
N ILE A 57 -1.48 6.09 -2.65
CA ILE A 57 -2.03 5.62 -3.93
C ILE A 57 -3.55 5.60 -3.83
N GLU A 58 -4.17 6.51 -4.56
CA GLU A 58 -5.61 6.58 -4.68
C GLU A 58 -6.14 5.50 -5.64
N PRO A 59 -7.29 4.87 -5.34
CA PRO A 59 -7.93 3.96 -6.27
C PRO A 59 -8.31 4.70 -7.55
N VAL A 60 -7.91 4.15 -8.70
CA VAL A 60 -8.28 4.67 -10.03
C VAL A 60 -8.74 3.52 -10.90
N ASP A 61 -9.91 3.67 -11.52
CA ASP A 61 -10.52 2.61 -12.31
C ASP A 61 -9.62 2.20 -13.49
N ASN A 62 -9.42 0.88 -13.63
CA ASN A 62 -8.63 0.27 -14.69
C ASN A 62 -7.18 0.78 -14.77
N ALA A 63 -6.65 1.33 -13.66
CA ALA A 63 -5.25 1.71 -13.53
C ALA A 63 -4.45 0.57 -12.88
N MET A 64 -3.32 0.22 -13.49
CA MET A 64 -2.34 -0.69 -12.91
C MET A 64 -1.24 0.12 -12.23
N VAL A 65 -0.98 -0.17 -10.96
CA VAL A 65 0.07 0.47 -10.18
C VAL A 65 1.09 -0.57 -9.73
N LEU A 66 2.36 -0.22 -9.83
CA LEU A 66 3.50 -1.05 -9.45
C LEU A 66 4.34 -0.27 -8.43
N VAL A 67 4.58 -0.88 -7.27
CA VAL A 67 5.38 -0.27 -6.20
C VAL A 67 6.45 -1.25 -5.77
N TYR A 68 7.70 -0.86 -5.94
CA TYR A 68 8.81 -1.61 -5.35
C TYR A 68 9.04 -1.09 -3.94
N ARG A 69 8.89 -1.98 -2.94
CA ARG A 69 9.11 -1.66 -1.53
C ARG A 69 10.32 -2.41 -0.99
N THR A 70 10.99 -1.78 -0.04
CA THR A 70 12.10 -2.34 0.73
C THR A 70 11.59 -2.95 2.05
N GLU A 71 12.49 -3.59 2.81
CA GLU A 71 12.17 -4.27 4.07
C GLU A 71 11.82 -3.32 5.23
N ASP A 72 12.21 -2.06 5.11
CA ASP A 72 11.97 -0.93 6.02
C ASP A 72 10.74 -0.11 5.63
N THR A 73 9.82 -0.68 4.83
CA THR A 73 8.59 0.01 4.41
C THR A 73 7.36 -0.74 4.89
N VAL A 74 6.48 -0.06 5.62
CA VAL A 74 5.16 -0.58 6.01
C VAL A 74 4.10 -0.05 5.05
N LYS A 75 3.09 -0.88 4.75
CA LYS A 75 1.94 -0.44 3.97
C LYS A 75 0.62 -0.76 4.64
N PHE A 76 -0.39 0.08 4.37
CA PHE A 76 -1.75 -0.17 4.79
C PHE A 76 -2.75 0.47 3.84
N THR A 77 -3.96 -0.09 3.80
CA THR A 77 -5.11 0.55 3.13
C THR A 77 -5.87 1.39 4.15
N LYS A 78 -6.06 2.68 3.87
CA LYS A 78 -6.89 3.60 4.66
C LYS A 78 -8.33 3.10 4.71
N TYR A 79 -8.97 3.25 5.87
CA TYR A 79 -10.35 2.79 6.06
C TYR A 79 -11.30 3.50 5.11
N LEU A 80 -12.10 2.73 4.37
CA LEU A 80 -13.15 3.26 3.50
C LEU A 80 -14.37 3.60 4.34
N ASN A 81 -14.72 4.88 4.39
CA ASN A 81 -15.78 5.38 5.26
C ASN A 81 -17.19 5.13 4.72
N HIS A 82 -18.19 5.47 5.54
CA HIS A 82 -19.61 5.26 5.23
C HIS A 82 -20.17 6.16 4.13
N SER A 83 -19.42 7.18 3.67
CA SER A 83 -19.85 8.06 2.59
C SER A 83 -19.78 7.36 1.24
N ASN A 84 -18.95 6.33 1.11
CA ASN A 84 -18.91 5.50 -0.09
C ASN A 84 -20.05 4.46 -0.06
N THR A 85 -20.98 4.54 -1.01
CA THR A 85 -22.19 3.71 -1.04
C THR A 85 -22.07 2.49 -1.95
N GLU A 86 -21.09 2.47 -2.85
CA GLU A 86 -20.91 1.40 -3.84
C GLU A 86 -19.57 0.66 -3.63
N PRO A 87 -19.55 -0.68 -3.70
CA PRO A 87 -18.31 -1.41 -3.59
C PRO A 87 -17.45 -1.24 -4.85
N PHE A 88 -16.14 -1.08 -4.66
CA PHE A 88 -15.14 -1.24 -5.71
C PHE A 88 -14.20 -2.40 -5.35
N PHE A 89 -13.48 -2.89 -6.35
CA PHE A 89 -12.67 -4.10 -6.23
C PHE A 89 -11.21 -3.79 -6.54
N CYS A 90 -10.31 -4.56 -5.92
CA CYS A 90 -8.88 -4.47 -6.17
C CYS A 90 -8.30 -5.86 -6.31
N ILE A 91 -7.51 -6.08 -7.35
CA ILE A 91 -6.57 -7.20 -7.43
C ILE A 91 -5.25 -6.70 -6.83
N ALA A 92 -4.81 -7.30 -5.73
CA ALA A 92 -3.54 -7.00 -5.08
C ALA A 92 -2.63 -8.23 -5.15
N VAL A 93 -1.43 -8.05 -5.68
CA VAL A 93 -0.42 -9.12 -5.83
C VAL A 93 0.92 -8.58 -5.36
N THR A 94 1.72 -9.42 -4.69
CA THR A 94 3.11 -9.10 -4.38
C THR A 94 4.03 -10.15 -5.00
N TYR A 95 5.02 -9.68 -5.75
CA TYR A 95 6.08 -10.50 -6.34
C TYR A 95 7.34 -10.39 -5.48
N TYR A 96 8.04 -11.51 -5.30
CA TYR A 96 9.33 -11.58 -4.62
C TYR A 96 10.37 -12.05 -5.61
N GLU A 97 11.59 -11.52 -5.50
CA GLU A 97 12.72 -12.04 -6.26
C GLU A 97 13.06 -13.45 -5.79
N SER A 98 13.52 -14.31 -6.71
CA SER A 98 13.94 -15.65 -6.35
C SER A 98 15.32 -15.62 -5.70
N ASP A 99 15.49 -16.37 -4.62
CA ASP A 99 16.80 -16.54 -3.98
C ASP A 99 17.78 -17.37 -4.85
N GLU A 100 17.29 -18.01 -5.92
CA GLU A 100 18.14 -18.75 -6.85
C GLU A 100 18.92 -17.79 -7.76
N PRO A 101 20.25 -17.95 -7.88
CA PRO A 101 21.03 -17.13 -8.79
C PRO A 101 20.55 -17.38 -10.22
N ASN A 102 20.17 -16.31 -10.92
CA ASN A 102 19.86 -16.36 -12.34
C ASN A 102 21.02 -17.05 -13.08
N SER A 103 20.79 -18.29 -13.52
CA SER A 103 21.74 -19.03 -14.34
C SER A 103 21.70 -18.42 -15.75
N LEU A 104 22.58 -17.43 -15.95
CA LEU A 104 22.90 -16.88 -17.27
C LEU A 104 23.79 -17.83 -18.07
#